data_AF-A0A7M3SAK6-F1
#
_entry.id   AF-A0A7M3SAK6-F1
#
_cell.length_a   1.000
_cell.length_b   1.000
_cell.length_c   1.000
_cell.angle_alpha   90.00
_cell.angle_beta   90.00
_cell.angle_gamma   90.00
#
_symmetry.space_group_name_H-M   'P 1'
#
loop_
_entity.id
_entity.type
_entity.pdbx_description
1 polymer ?
#
loop_
_entity_poly.entity_id
_entity_poly.type
_entity_poly.pdbx_seq_one_letter_code
_entity_poly.pdbx_strand_id
1 'polypeptide(L)' 'MLFSKETQEFMTKVFTEAKELKRGGSKETECICGGTLHIGKSGYNGHIHAACDKCKRSIMQ' A
#
# COMPACT_ATOMS: atom_id res chain seq x y z
N MET A 1 -2.39 16.91 -12.78
CA MET A 1 -2.67 15.48 -13.05
C MET A 1 -3.83 15.07 -12.15
N LEU A 2 -5.00 14.80 -12.72
CA LEU A 2 -6.12 14.23 -11.97
C LEU A 2 -5.90 12.72 -11.90
N PHE A 3 -5.58 12.19 -10.73
CA PHE A 3 -5.49 10.75 -10.52
C PHE A 3 -6.85 10.10 -10.79
N SER A 4 -6.86 8.90 -11.38
CA SER A 4 -8.09 8.13 -11.52
C SER A 4 -8.68 7.82 -10.14
N LYS A 5 -10.01 7.68 -10.04
CA LYS A 5 -10.69 7.32 -8.78
C LYS A 5 -10.07 6.05 -8.17
N GLU A 6 -9.79 5.06 -9.00
CA GLU A 6 -9.17 3.79 -8.56
C GLU A 6 -7.75 3.98 -8.01
N THR A 7 -6.97 4.91 -8.57
CA THR A 7 -5.64 5.26 -8.05
C THR A 7 -5.74 5.93 -6.68
N GLN A 8 -6.74 6.82 -6.51
CA GLN A 8 -6.98 7.48 -5.23
C GLN A 8 -7.44 6.49 -4.15
N GLU A 9 -8.32 5.56 -4.49
CA GLU A 9 -8.76 4.49 -3.58
C GLU A 9 -7.61 3.56 -3.18
N PHE A 10 -6.78 3.15 -4.13
CA PHE A 10 -5.59 2.34 -3.87
C PHE A 10 -4.63 3.06 -2.90
N MET A 11 -4.31 4.33 -3.16
CA MET A 11 -3.46 5.15 -2.28
C MET A 11 -4.07 5.26 -0.89
N THR A 12 -5.36 5.60 -0.80
CA THR A 12 -6.06 5.78 0.48
C THR A 12 -6.00 4.51 1.32
N LYS A 13 -6.24 3.35 0.70
CA LYS A 13 -6.13 2.06 1.40
C LYS A 13 -4.71 1.81 1.87
N VAL A 14 -3.70 1.95 1.00
CA VAL A 14 -2.29 1.75 1.37
C VAL A 14 -1.90 2.61 2.57
N PHE A 15 -2.19 3.90 2.54
CA PHE A 15 -1.82 4.82 3.62
C PHE A 15 -2.60 4.55 4.92
N THR A 16 -3.88 4.18 4.83
CA THR A 16 -4.69 3.83 6.01
C THR A 16 -4.12 2.60 6.70
N GLU A 17 -3.82 1.57 5.92
CA GLU A 17 -3.30 0.31 6.41
C GLU A 17 -1.87 0.46 6.97
N ALA A 18 -1.05 1.32 6.36
CA ALA A 18 0.32 1.59 6.79
C ALA A 18 0.43 2.48 8.05
N LYS A 19 -0.62 3.20 8.45
CA LYS A 19 -0.63 3.98 9.71
C LYS A 19 -0.48 3.08 10.93
N GLU A 20 -1.11 1.91 10.89
CA GLU A 20 -1.04 0.90 11.96
C GLU A 20 0.31 0.16 12.00
N LEU A 21 1.15 0.31 10.96
CA LEU A 21 2.46 -0.32 10.93
C LEU A 21 3.47 0.49 11.74
N LYS A 22 4.14 -0.21 12.65
CA LYS A 22 5.41 0.23 13.24
C LYS A 22 6.50 0.26 12.15
N ARG A 23 7.55 1.05 12.36
CA ARG A 23 8.73 1.04 11.49
C ARG A 23 9.34 -0.37 11.45
N GLY A 24 9.66 -0.86 10.25
CA GLY A 24 10.12 -2.23 10.00
C GLY A 24 8.99 -3.25 9.93
N GLY A 25 7.73 -2.85 10.16
CA GLY A 25 6.58 -3.72 10.10
C GLY A 25 6.10 -3.96 8.68
N SER A 26 5.46 -5.10 8.47
CA SER A 26 4.73 -5.43 7.26
C SER A 26 3.42 -6.14 7.60
N LYS A 27 2.47 -6.11 6.67
CA LYS A 27 1.24 -6.88 6.72
C LYS A 27 0.71 -7.16 5.34
N GLU A 28 -0.19 -8.14 5.27
CA GLU A 28 -0.96 -8.47 4.08
C GLU A 28 -2.42 -8.13 4.32
N THR A 29 -3.08 -7.60 3.30
CA THR A 29 -4.51 -7.27 3.31
C THR A 29 -5.08 -7.51 1.92
N GLU A 30 -6.40 -7.53 1.78
CA GLU A 30 -7.04 -7.62 0.48
C GLU A 30 -6.83 -6.32 -0.31
N CYS A 31 -6.55 -6.40 -1.62
CA CYS A 31 -6.49 -5.26 -2.52
C CYS A 31 -7.89 -4.92 -3.08
N ILE A 32 -8.11 -3.67 -3.52
CA ILE A 32 -9.37 -3.26 -4.20
C ILE A 32 -9.70 -4.07 -5.46
N CYS A 33 -8.71 -4.76 -6.05
CA CYS A 33 -8.92 -5.66 -7.20
C CYS A 33 -9.24 -7.12 -6.81
N GLY A 34 -9.36 -7.41 -5.51
CA GLY A 34 -9.52 -8.76 -4.96
C GLY A 34 -8.27 -9.63 -5.10
N GLY A 35 -7.08 -9.04 -5.02
CA GLY A 35 -5.79 -9.75 -4.91
C GLY A 35 -5.15 -9.50 -3.54
N THR A 36 -4.00 -10.10 -3.27
CA THR A 36 -3.25 -9.84 -2.03
C THR A 36 -2.45 -8.55 -2.17
N LEU A 37 -2.61 -7.64 -1.21
CA LEU A 37 -1.85 -6.40 -1.09
C LEU A 37 -0.84 -6.54 0.05
N HIS A 38 0.44 -6.55 -0.31
CA HIS A 38 1.55 -6.54 0.64
C HIS A 38 1.90 -5.10 0.95
N ILE A 39 1.91 -4.72 2.23
CA ILE A 39 2.22 -3.37 2.70
C ILE A 39 3.34 -3.46 3.72
N GLY A 40 4.39 -2.68 3.52
CA GLY A 40 5.54 -2.57 4.40
C GLY A 40 5.84 -1.12 4.75
N LYS A 41 6.38 -0.92 5.94
CA LYS A 41 6.92 0.36 6.38
C LYS A 41 8.39 0.18 6.71
N SER A 42 9.25 0.86 5.95
CA SER A 42 10.69 0.77 6.10
C SER A 42 11.13 1.09 7.54
N GLY A 43 12.02 0.25 8.08
CA GLY A 43 12.62 0.47 9.39
C GLY A 43 13.56 1.68 9.41
N TYR A 44 14.23 1.95 8.28
CA TYR A 44 15.29 2.94 8.17
C TYR A 44 14.75 4.38 8.10
N ASN A 45 13.79 4.61 7.20
CA ASN A 45 13.29 5.96 6.88
C ASN A 45 11.77 6.09 7.06
N GLY A 46 11.06 5.01 7.39
CA GLY A 46 9.60 5.04 7.56
C GLY A 46 8.81 5.12 6.25
N HIS A 47 9.49 5.03 5.11
CA HIS A 47 8.87 4.99 3.78
C HIS A 47 7.91 3.82 3.64
N ILE A 48 6.84 4.03 2.89
CA ILE A 48 5.77 3.03 2.72
C ILE A 48 5.96 2.38 1.37
N HIS A 49 6.00 1.04 1.39
CA HIS A 49 6.04 0.21 0.20
C HIS A 49 4.76 -0.60 0.16
N ALA A 50 4.08 -0.63 -0.99
CA ALA A 50 2.95 -1.50 -1.18
C ALA A 50 2.92 -2.07 -2.59
N ALA A 51 2.54 -3.34 -2.73
CA ALA A 51 2.40 -4.00 -4.02
C ALA A 51 1.27 -5.04 -3.99
N CYS A 52 0.47 -5.08 -5.05
CA CYS A 52 -0.55 -6.12 -5.22
C CYS A 52 -0.07 -7.22 -6.19
N ASP A 53 -0.28 -8.48 -5.81
CA ASP A 53 0.05 -9.65 -6.62
C ASP A 53 -0.78 -9.78 -7.92
N LYS A 54 -2.01 -9.27 -7.93
CA LYS A 54 -2.98 -9.42 -9.02
C LYS A 54 -2.97 -8.25 -9.99
N CYS A 55 -3.31 -7.04 -9.55
CA CYS A 55 -3.36 -5.88 -10.43
C CYS A 55 -2.00 -5.21 -10.66
N LYS A 56 -0.93 -5.71 -10.02
CA LYS A 56 0.45 -5.23 -10.12
C LYS A 56 0.65 -3.74 -9.78
N ARG A 57 -0.36 -3.07 -9.23
CA ARG A 57 -0.25 -1.71 -8.69
C ARG A 57 0.72 -1.72 -7.52
N SER A 58 1.58 -0.71 -7.49
CA SER A 58 2.55 -0.52 -6.41
C SER A 58 2.75 0.95 -6.08
N ILE A 59 3.15 1.21 -4.85
CA ILE A 59 3.55 2.52 -4.33
C ILE A 59 4.87 2.34 -3.60
N MET A 60 5.76 3.30 -3.80
CA MET A 60 6.90 3.57 -2.96
C MET A 60 6.86 5.06 -2.68
N GLN A 61 6.53 5.41 -1.44
CA GLN A 61 6.61 6.79 -0.95
C GLN A 61 7.87 6.90 -0.13
#